data_AF-A0A831XUB2-F1
#
_entry.id   AF-A0A831XUB2-F1
#
_cell.length_a   1.000
_cell.length_b   1.000
_cell.length_c   1.000
_cell.angle_alpha   90.00
_cell.angle_beta   90.00
_cell.angle_gamma   90.00
#
_symmetry.space_group_name_H-M   'P 1'
#
loop_
_entity.id
_entity.type
_entity.pdbx_description
1 polymer ?
#
loop_
_entity_poly.entity_id
_entity_poly.type
_entity_poly.pdbx_seq_one_letter_code
_entity_poly.pdbx_strand_id
1 'polypeptide(L)' 'MADTDPRRRHSAPVVDGINKSASRAMLRAVGFQDEDFKKPQVGIASTWSQVTPCNAHIDKLADAARTGADAA' A
#
# COMPACT_ATOMS: atom_id res chain seq x y z
N MET A 1 -15.63 16.20 -0.73
CA MET A 1 -16.26 15.53 -1.88
C MET A 1 -15.81 14.09 -1.83
N ALA A 2 -16.72 13.11 -1.90
CA ALA A 2 -16.33 11.71 -1.91
C ALA A 2 -15.43 11.46 -3.13
N ASP A 3 -14.27 10.84 -2.92
CA ASP A 3 -13.40 10.47 -4.03
C ASP A 3 -14.13 9.52 -4.98
N THR A 4 -14.15 9.87 -6.26
CA THR A 4 -14.86 9.14 -7.31
C THR A 4 -13.97 8.13 -8.03
N ASP A 5 -12.67 8.04 -7.70
CA ASP A 5 -11.77 7.05 -8.31
C ASP A 5 -12.15 5.63 -7.82
N PRO A 6 -12.65 4.75 -8.71
CA PRO A 6 -13.02 3.39 -8.31
C PRO A 6 -11.84 2.58 -7.78
N ARG A 7 -10.59 2.94 -8.13
CA ARG A 7 -9.38 2.27 -7.66
C ARG A 7 -9.11 2.53 -6.17
N ARG A 8 -9.64 3.63 -5.61
CA ARG A 8 -9.49 4.01 -4.20
C ARG A 8 -10.67 3.59 -3.32
N ARG A 9 -11.58 2.73 -3.82
CA ARG A 9 -12.76 2.25 -3.09
C ARG A 9 -12.47 1.79 -1.65
N HIS A 10 -11.31 1.17 -1.42
CA HIS A 10 -10.91 0.65 -0.12
C HIS A 10 -9.94 1.54 0.65
N SER A 11 -9.06 2.29 -0.03
CA SER A 11 -8.10 3.18 0.62
C SER A 11 -8.73 4.51 1.05
N ALA A 12 -9.62 5.09 0.24
CA ALA A 12 -10.26 6.38 0.53
C ALA A 12 -10.98 6.40 1.89
N PRO A 13 -11.79 5.40 2.28
CA PRO A 13 -12.43 5.38 3.61
C PRO A 13 -11.45 5.33 4.80
N VAL A 14 -10.18 4.97 4.57
CA VAL A 14 -9.13 4.89 5.59
C VAL A 14 -8.41 6.23 5.75
N VAL A 15 -8.24 7.00 4.67
CA VAL A 15 -7.37 8.20 4.67
C VAL A 15 -8.11 9.52 4.41
N ASP A 16 -9.31 9.48 3.83
CA ASP A 16 -10.06 10.68 3.46
C ASP A 16 -11.02 11.12 4.57
N GLY A 17 -11.07 12.43 4.79
CA GLY A 17 -11.93 13.06 5.79
C GLY A 17 -11.20 13.48 7.06
N ILE A 18 -11.80 14.41 7.78
CA ILE A 18 -11.20 15.04 8.97
C ILE A 18 -10.95 14.02 10.09
N ASN A 19 -11.86 13.06 10.24
CA ASN A 19 -11.80 12.00 11.26
C ASN A 19 -10.77 10.89 10.97
N LYS A 20 -9.98 11.01 9.89
CA LYS A 20 -8.95 10.03 9.50
C LYS A 20 -7.52 10.50 9.82
N SER A 21 -7.38 11.51 10.68
CA SER A 21 -6.08 12.06 11.09
C SER A 21 -5.16 10.99 11.73
N ALA A 22 -5.68 10.15 12.62
CA ALA A 22 -4.91 9.09 13.28
C ALA A 22 -4.41 8.03 12.28
N SER A 23 -5.26 7.60 11.34
CA SER A 23 -4.88 6.67 10.28
C SER A 23 -3.79 7.24 9.39
N ARG A 24 -3.90 8.52 8.98
CA ARG A 24 -2.85 9.19 8.21
C ARG A 24 -1.55 9.31 9.01
N ALA A 25 -1.62 9.59 10.32
CA ALA A 25 -0.42 9.68 11.17
C ALA A 25 0.38 8.37 11.19
N MET A 26 -0.29 7.22 11.31
CA MET A 26 0.35 5.90 11.25
C MET A 26 0.98 5.64 9.87
N LEU A 27 0.28 5.99 8.79
CA LEU A 27 0.80 5.80 7.44
C LEU A 27 2.01 6.70 7.13
N ARG A 28 2.05 7.92 7.68
CA ARG A 28 3.25 8.76 7.58
C ARG A 28 4.47 8.15 8.26
N ALA A 29 4.27 7.47 9.39
CA ALA A 29 5.37 6.80 10.11
C ALA A 29 6.04 5.69 9.27
N VAL A 30 5.34 5.15 8.28
CA VAL A 30 5.89 4.15 7.32
C VAL A 30 6.25 4.75 5.95
N GLY A 31 6.27 6.08 5.83
CA GLY A 31 6.83 6.79 4.68
C GLY A 31 5.84 7.52 3.76
N PHE A 32 4.52 7.40 3.98
CA PHE A 32 3.52 8.05 3.11
C PHE A 32 3.58 9.58 3.17
N GLN A 33 3.50 10.23 2.01
CA GLN A 33 3.38 11.68 1.84
C GLN A 33 1.94 12.09 1.50
N ASP A 34 1.69 13.40 1.40
CA ASP A 34 0.36 13.93 1.09
C ASP A 34 -0.16 13.45 -0.28
N GLU A 35 0.73 13.31 -1.24
CA GLU A 35 0.44 12.84 -2.58
C GLU A 35 0.01 11.38 -2.60
N ASP A 36 0.56 10.55 -1.70
CA ASP A 36 0.27 9.11 -1.65
C ASP A 36 -1.14 8.83 -1.11
N PHE A 37 -1.69 9.72 -0.28
CA PHE A 37 -3.08 9.58 0.13
C PHE A 37 -4.05 9.72 -1.03
N LYS A 38 -3.66 10.32 -2.16
CA LYS A 38 -4.49 10.45 -3.36
C LYS A 38 -4.34 9.27 -4.33
N LYS A 39 -3.53 8.26 -4.00
CA LYS A 39 -3.30 7.05 -4.81
C LYS A 39 -4.11 5.86 -4.26
N PRO A 40 -4.39 4.82 -5.07
CA PRO A 40 -4.83 3.54 -4.55
C PRO A 40 -3.73 2.89 -3.71
N GLN A 41 -4.10 2.25 -2.59
CA GLN A 41 -3.15 1.50 -1.76
C GLN A 41 -3.13 0.04 -2.23
N VAL A 42 -1.94 -0.47 -2.56
CA VAL A 42 -1.74 -1.84 -3.06
C VAL A 42 -1.02 -2.66 -2.00
N GLY A 43 -1.70 -3.67 -1.45
CA GLY A 43 -1.10 -4.62 -0.52
C GLY A 43 -0.37 -5.74 -1.27
N ILE A 44 0.93 -5.90 -1.01
CA ILE A 44 1.74 -6.97 -1.61
C ILE A 44 1.93 -8.07 -0.58
N ALA A 45 1.15 -9.14 -0.73
CA ALA A 45 1.22 -10.30 0.15
C ALA A 45 2.30 -11.27 -0.35
N SER A 46 3.40 -11.38 0.40
CA SER A 46 4.48 -12.33 0.14
C SER A 46 4.33 -13.59 0.97
N THR A 47 4.45 -14.76 0.33
CA THR A 47 4.53 -16.07 1.00
C THR A 47 5.98 -16.55 1.19
N TRP A 48 6.94 -15.62 1.16
CA TRP A 48 8.35 -15.92 1.34
C TRP A 48 8.59 -16.75 2.60
N SER A 49 9.41 -17.78 2.44
CA SER A 49 9.83 -18.68 3.51
C SER A 49 11.08 -19.42 3.08
N GLN A 50 11.94 -19.75 4.04
CA GLN A 50 13.14 -20.56 3.82
C GLN A 50 12.92 -22.06 4.10
N VAL A 51 11.68 -22.47 4.42
CA VAL A 51 11.35 -23.89 4.73
C VAL A 51 11.48 -24.77 3.49
N THR A 52 11.14 -24.25 2.30
CA THR A 52 11.18 -24.97 1.03
C THR A 52 11.76 -24.10 -0.09
N PRO A 53 12.40 -24.69 -1.11
CA PRO A 53 13.00 -23.92 -2.20
C PRO A 53 11.97 -23.16 -3.06
N CYS A 54 10.72 -23.61 -3.09
CA CYS A 54 9.67 -22.96 -3.89
C CYS A 54 9.36 -21.53 -3.44
N ASN A 55 9.49 -21.21 -2.14
CA ASN A 55 9.14 -19.90 -1.60
C ASN A 55 10.35 -19.03 -1.24
N ALA A 56 11.56 -19.59 -1.30
CA ALA A 56 12.78 -18.94 -0.81
C ALA A 56 13.16 -17.64 -1.55
N HIS A 57 12.63 -17.43 -2.76
CA HIS A 57 12.95 -16.30 -3.63
C HIS A 57 11.82 -15.28 -3.77
N ILE A 58 10.68 -15.48 -3.10
CA ILE A 58 9.48 -14.65 -3.28
C ILE A 58 9.66 -13.26 -2.63
N ASP A 59 10.57 -13.10 -1.67
CA ASP A 59 10.97 -11.80 -1.11
C ASP A 59 11.42 -10.82 -2.21
N LYS A 60 12.30 -11.27 -3.10
CA LYS A 60 12.81 -10.45 -4.23
C LYS A 60 11.70 -10.08 -5.21
N LEU A 61 10.77 -10.99 -5.44
CA LEU A 61 9.61 -10.72 -6.31
C LEU A 61 8.66 -9.71 -5.66
N ALA A 62 8.47 -9.77 -4.34
CA ALA A 62 7.66 -8.81 -3.61
C ALA A 62 8.27 -7.39 -3.65
N ASP A 63 9.60 -7.27 -3.50
CA ASP A 63 10.30 -6.00 -3.63
C ASP A 63 10.21 -5.41 -5.05
N ALA A 64 10.32 -6.26 -6.08
CA ALA A 64 10.14 -5.86 -7.47
C ALA A 64 8.70 -5.41 -7.74
N ALA A 65 7.70 -6.13 -7.22
CA ALA A 65 6.29 -5.76 -7.33
C ALA A 65 6.00 -4.43 -6.64
N ARG A 66 6.60 -4.17 -5.47
CA ARG A 66 6.48 -2.89 -4.74
C ARG A 66 7.01 -1.75 -5.58
N THR A 67 8.22 -1.93 -6.12
CA THR A 67 8.84 -0.93 -6.99
C THR A 67 7.98 -0.63 -8.22
N GLY A 68 7.39 -1.66 -8.83
CA GLY A 68 6.46 -1.49 -9.95
C GLY A 68 5.17 -0.77 -9.58
N ALA A 69 4.61 -1.06 -8.40
CA ALA A 69 3.40 -0.39 -7.90
C ALA A 69 3.65 1.09 -7.58
N ASP A 70 4.82 1.43 -7.03
CA ASP A 70 5.17 2.82 -6.70
C ASP A 70 5.42 3.69 -7.95
N ALA A 71 5.82 3.08 -9.06
CA ALA A 71 6.17 3.77 -10.31
C ALA A 71 4.98 3.99 -11.28
N ALA A 72 3.83 3.36 -11.03
CA ALA A 72 2.64 3.39 -11.90
C ALA A 72 1.67 4.52 -11.57
#